data_AF-A0AAF0E9H4-F1
#
_entry.id   AF-A0AAF0E9H4-F1
#
_cell.length_a   1.000
_cell.length_b   1.000
_cell.length_c   1.000
_cell.angle_alpha   90.00
_cell.angle_beta   90.00
_cell.angle_gamma   90.00
#
_symmetry.space_group_name_H-M   'P 1'
#
loop_
_entity.id
_entity.type
_entity.pdbx_description
1 polymer ?
#
loop_
_entity_poly.entity_id
_entity_poly.type
_entity_poly.pdbx_seq_one_letter_code
_entity_poly.pdbx_strand_id
1 'polypeptide(L)'
;MVELDINMPHVWDKSLAVLNPFHKFSPDHPKDAHMMDDTDLAGPLLFCFVFGMLLLLSGKSQFGYVYGVGLMGVISIYLLLNLMAEGGIDATKVTSVLGYCLLPLCLLSAINVFVKLNGMFGFVISPLFILWCCTSASGIFVSILNMHNQRFLVAYPVGLFYASFALLSVFDVGTSK
;
A
#
# COMPACT_ATOMS: atom_id res chain seq x y z
N MET A 1 -11.22 -33.27 -20.16
CA MET A 1 -11.81 -32.85 -18.88
C MET A 1 -10.66 -32.85 -17.87
N VAL A 2 -10.13 -31.67 -17.57
CA VAL A 2 -9.11 -31.44 -16.53
C VAL A 2 -9.65 -30.28 -15.71
N GLU A 3 -10.20 -30.63 -14.55
CA GLU A 3 -10.53 -29.72 -13.46
C GLU A 3 -9.21 -29.28 -12.81
N LEU A 4 -8.73 -28.08 -13.13
CA LEU A 4 -7.86 -27.31 -12.24
C LEU A 4 -8.64 -26.02 -11.98
N ASP A 5 -9.63 -26.11 -11.12
CA ASP A 5 -9.48 -25.64 -9.74
C ASP A 5 -8.88 -24.23 -9.77
N ILE A 6 -9.80 -23.26 -9.82
CA ILE A 6 -9.57 -21.89 -9.44
C ILE A 6 -8.90 -21.95 -8.06
N ASN A 7 -7.57 -21.90 -8.05
CA ASN A 7 -6.73 -22.02 -6.87
C ASN A 7 -6.83 -20.71 -6.05
N MET A 8 -8.01 -20.45 -5.48
CA MET A 8 -8.31 -19.45 -4.46
C MET A 8 -7.34 -19.43 -3.27
N PRO A 9 -6.67 -20.56 -2.88
CA PRO A 9 -5.59 -20.51 -1.89
C PRO A 9 -4.44 -19.56 -2.28
N HIS A 10 -4.11 -19.46 -3.57
CA HIS A 10 -2.93 -18.69 -3.99
C HIS A 10 -3.11 -17.17 -3.85
N VAL A 11 -4.35 -16.67 -3.90
CA VAL A 11 -4.65 -15.24 -3.66
C VAL A 11 -4.61 -14.92 -2.17
N TRP A 12 -5.09 -15.85 -1.35
CA TRP A 12 -5.08 -15.73 0.11
C TRP A 12 -3.68 -15.82 0.69
N ASP A 13 -2.84 -16.76 0.22
CA ASP A 13 -1.47 -16.90 0.72
C ASP A 13 -0.59 -15.69 0.37
N LYS A 14 -0.81 -15.05 -0.78
CA LYS A 14 -0.13 -13.79 -1.15
C LYS A 14 -0.60 -12.60 -0.30
N SER A 15 -1.91 -12.53 -0.02
CA SER A 15 -2.46 -11.51 0.88
C SER A 15 -1.97 -11.71 2.32
N LEU A 16 -1.88 -12.96 2.79
CA LEU A 16 -1.42 -13.32 4.13
C LEU A 16 0.10 -13.16 4.31
N ALA A 17 0.90 -13.35 3.26
CA ALA A 17 2.33 -13.10 3.26
C ALA A 17 2.67 -11.60 3.34
N VAL A 18 1.90 -10.75 2.65
CA VAL A 18 1.96 -9.28 2.80
C VAL A 18 1.37 -8.83 4.15
N LEU A 19 0.47 -9.63 4.73
CA LEU A 19 -0.06 -9.50 6.07
C LEU A 19 0.83 -10.19 7.14
N ASN A 20 2.13 -10.36 6.92
CA ASN A 20 3.02 -10.82 7.99
C ASN A 20 4.35 -10.04 8.00
N PRO A 21 4.53 -9.07 8.90
CA PRO A 21 5.76 -8.26 9.04
C PRO A 21 6.94 -9.08 9.58
N PHE A 22 6.69 -10.34 10.00
CA PHE A 22 7.70 -11.26 10.49
C PHE A 22 8.04 -12.40 9.51
N HIS A 23 7.41 -12.46 8.32
CA HIS A 23 7.94 -13.35 7.29
C HIS A 23 9.20 -12.70 6.72
N LYS A 24 10.35 -13.15 7.19
CA LYS A 24 11.65 -12.86 6.60
C LYS A 24 11.52 -13.06 5.09
N PHE A 25 11.67 -11.99 4.31
CA PHE A 25 12.02 -12.10 2.90
C PHE A 25 13.33 -12.91 2.87
N SER A 26 13.18 -14.21 2.66
CA SER A 26 14.27 -15.16 2.63
C SER A 26 14.76 -15.19 1.19
N PRO A 27 16.05 -14.99 0.91
CA PRO A 27 16.57 -14.85 -0.46
C PRO A 27 16.48 -16.12 -1.32
N ASP A 28 15.97 -17.23 -0.77
CA ASP A 28 16.04 -18.58 -1.35
C ASP A 28 14.76 -19.03 -2.07
N HIS A 29 13.75 -18.16 -2.27
CA HIS A 29 12.60 -18.51 -3.12
C HIS A 29 12.63 -17.77 -4.47
N PRO A 30 13.06 -18.41 -5.57
CA PRO A 30 13.10 -17.82 -6.92
C PRO A 30 11.71 -17.72 -7.57
N LYS A 31 10.65 -17.53 -6.77
CA LYS A 31 9.26 -17.38 -7.23
C LYS A 31 8.71 -15.95 -7.09
N ASP A 32 9.41 -15.08 -6.37
CA ASP A 32 8.89 -13.74 -6.04
C ASP A 32 9.23 -12.67 -7.08
N ALA A 33 10.30 -12.87 -7.86
CA ALA A 33 10.71 -11.95 -8.92
C ALA A 33 9.85 -12.05 -10.19
N HIS A 34 9.22 -13.20 -10.44
CA HIS A 34 8.47 -13.49 -11.67
C HIS A 34 6.94 -13.39 -11.51
N MET A 35 6.45 -12.93 -10.36
CA MET A 35 5.02 -12.65 -10.14
C MET A 35 4.65 -11.17 -10.29
N MET A 36 5.62 -10.31 -10.56
CA MET A 36 5.41 -8.88 -10.84
C MET A 36 5.48 -8.53 -12.33
N ASP A 37 5.48 -9.53 -13.22
CA ASP A 37 5.49 -9.33 -14.68
C ASP A 37 4.07 -9.16 -15.25
N ASP A 38 3.06 -9.68 -14.54
CA ASP A 38 1.65 -9.43 -14.83
C ASP A 38 1.27 -8.04 -14.27
N THR A 39 1.65 -7.00 -15.01
CA THR A 39 1.40 -5.58 -14.71
C THR A 39 -0.09 -5.25 -14.83
N ASP A 40 -0.89 -5.72 -13.88
CA ASP A 40 -2.30 -5.37 -13.79
C ASP A 40 -2.47 -4.05 -13.02
N LEU A 41 -2.39 -2.93 -13.75
CA LEU A 41 -2.70 -1.59 -13.22
C LEU A 41 -4.12 -1.52 -12.61
N ALA A 42 -4.99 -2.43 -13.03
CA ALA A 42 -6.36 -2.56 -12.56
C ALA A 42 -6.45 -2.89 -11.06
N GLY A 43 -5.56 -3.70 -10.49
CA GLY A 43 -5.58 -4.07 -9.08
C GLY A 43 -5.37 -2.87 -8.14
N PRO A 44 -4.23 -2.16 -8.24
CA PRO A 44 -3.95 -0.90 -7.54
C PRO A 44 -5.08 0.13 -7.67
N LEU A 45 -5.63 0.28 -8.88
CA LEU A 45 -6.69 1.23 -9.17
C LEU A 45 -8.01 0.82 -8.51
N LEU A 46 -8.33 -0.47 -8.50
CA LEU A 46 -9.49 -1.03 -7.82
C LEU A 46 -9.37 -0.86 -6.29
N PHE A 47 -8.20 -1.11 -5.69
CA PHE A 47 -7.99 -0.87 -4.26
C PHE A 47 -8.13 0.61 -3.89
N CYS A 48 -7.58 1.52 -4.71
CA CYS A 48 -7.77 2.96 -4.53
C CYS A 48 -9.25 3.37 -4.64
N PHE A 49 -9.97 2.80 -5.61
CA PHE A 49 -11.40 3.03 -5.76
C PHE A 49 -12.21 2.53 -4.56
N VAL A 50 -11.95 1.30 -4.09
CA VAL A 50 -12.59 0.74 -2.89
C VAL A 50 -12.28 1.59 -1.67
N PHE A 51 -11.04 2.02 -1.47
CA PHE A 51 -10.66 2.92 -0.39
C PHE A 51 -11.44 4.25 -0.45
N GLY A 52 -11.54 4.86 -1.64
CA GLY A 52 -12.35 6.06 -1.86
C GLY A 52 -13.84 5.86 -1.57
N MET A 53 -14.39 4.69 -1.93
CA MET A 53 -15.79 4.33 -1.64
C MET A 53 -16.03 4.13 -0.14
N LEU A 54 -15.09 3.51 0.58
CA LEU A 54 -15.15 3.35 2.04
C LEU A 54 -15.12 4.70 2.76
N LEU A 55 -14.28 5.64 2.29
CA LEU A 55 -14.26 7.02 2.79
C LEU A 55 -15.60 7.74 2.58
N LEU A 56 -16.19 7.60 1.39
CA LEU A 56 -17.51 8.13 1.09
C LEU A 56 -18.59 7.55 2.00
N LEU A 57 -18.58 6.23 2.23
CA LEU A 57 -19.48 5.56 3.17
C LEU A 57 -19.29 6.03 4.62
N SER A 58 -18.05 6.36 5.00
CA SER A 58 -17.74 6.93 6.31
C SER A 58 -18.23 8.37 6.48
N GLY A 59 -18.83 8.97 5.44
CA GLY A 59 -19.33 10.35 5.42
C GLY A 59 -18.28 11.41 5.10
N LYS A 60 -17.06 11.00 4.72
CA LYS A 60 -15.95 11.89 4.39
C LYS A 60 -15.81 12.00 2.87
N SER A 61 -16.35 13.07 2.28
CA SER A 61 -16.22 13.32 0.84
C SER A 61 -14.85 13.90 0.48
N GLN A 62 -13.79 13.11 0.68
CA GLN A 62 -12.41 13.48 0.37
C GLN A 62 -11.85 12.73 -0.85
N PHE A 63 -12.72 12.23 -1.74
CA PHE A 63 -12.32 11.46 -2.93
C PHE A 63 -11.27 12.21 -3.78
N GLY A 64 -11.44 13.53 -3.96
CA GLY A 64 -10.48 14.36 -4.68
C GLY A 64 -9.10 14.43 -4.01
N TYR A 65 -9.03 14.41 -2.67
CA TYR A 65 -7.76 14.40 -1.94
C TYR A 65 -7.04 13.06 -2.09
N VAL A 66 -7.76 11.95 -2.05
CA VAL A 66 -7.18 10.60 -2.29
C VAL A 66 -6.55 10.54 -3.67
N TYR A 67 -7.25 11.04 -4.70
CA TYR A 67 -6.74 11.08 -6.06
C TYR A 67 -5.53 12.02 -6.23
N GLY A 68 -5.63 13.25 -5.70
CA GLY A 68 -4.57 14.25 -5.81
C GLY A 68 -3.29 13.85 -5.07
N VAL A 69 -3.42 13.42 -3.81
CA VAL A 69 -2.30 12.94 -3.00
C VAL A 69 -1.73 11.63 -3.57
N GLY A 70 -2.60 10.75 -4.09
CA GLY A 70 -2.21 9.51 -4.76
C GLY A 70 -1.33 9.76 -5.99
N LEU A 71 -1.81 10.56 -6.95
CA LEU A 71 -1.03 10.86 -8.15
C LEU A 71 0.26 11.60 -7.83
N MET A 72 0.19 12.66 -7.02
CA MET A 72 1.37 13.46 -6.67
C MET A 72 2.39 12.64 -5.88
N GLY A 73 1.93 11.76 -4.99
CA GLY A 73 2.80 10.87 -4.22
C GLY A 73 3.46 9.79 -5.07
N VAL A 74 2.74 9.17 -6.01
CA VAL A 74 3.33 8.22 -6.97
C VAL A 74 4.39 8.91 -7.83
N ILE A 75 4.11 10.09 -8.38
CA ILE A 75 5.08 10.86 -9.18
C ILE A 75 6.31 11.23 -8.34
N SER A 76 6.09 11.70 -7.11
CA SER A 76 7.18 12.07 -6.20
C SER A 76 8.07 10.88 -5.84
N ILE A 77 7.48 9.74 -5.47
CA ILE A 77 8.23 8.52 -5.14
C ILE A 77 8.94 7.97 -6.39
N TYR A 78 8.29 8.00 -7.55
CA TYR A 78 8.91 7.62 -8.82
C TYR A 78 10.17 8.45 -9.12
N LEU A 79 10.08 9.79 -9.03
CA LEU A 79 11.23 10.67 -9.25
C LEU A 79 12.35 10.40 -8.24
N LEU A 80 12.01 10.23 -6.97
CA LEU A 80 12.97 9.97 -5.91
C LEU A 80 13.68 8.62 -6.12
N LEU A 81 12.93 7.57 -6.42
CA LEU A 81 13.50 6.26 -6.73
C LEU A 81 14.37 6.31 -7.99
N ASN A 82 13.95 7.00 -9.03
CA ASN A 82 14.73 7.13 -10.27
C ASN A 82 16.02 7.95 -10.07
N LEU A 83 16.05 8.88 -9.11
CA LEU A 83 17.26 9.61 -8.73
C LEU A 83 18.24 8.77 -7.89
N MET A 84 17.74 7.77 -7.17
CA MET A 84 18.55 6.89 -6.33
C MET A 84 18.98 5.61 -7.04
N ALA A 85 18.19 5.11 -7.98
CA ALA A 85 18.46 3.87 -8.70
C ALA A 85 19.54 4.05 -9.77
N GLU A 86 20.52 3.16 -9.82
CA GLU A 86 21.45 3.08 -10.96
C GLU A 86 20.77 2.53 -12.23
N GLY A 87 19.73 1.70 -12.07
CA GLY A 87 19.03 1.01 -13.16
C GLY A 87 17.68 1.61 -13.58
N GLY A 88 17.23 2.70 -12.95
CA GLY A 88 15.89 3.26 -13.13
C GLY A 88 14.76 2.29 -12.72
N ILE A 89 13.54 2.82 -12.53
CA ILE A 89 12.36 2.01 -12.26
C ILE A 89 11.18 2.54 -13.06
N ASP A 90 10.36 1.66 -13.64
CA ASP A 90 9.15 2.07 -14.35
C ASP A 90 8.09 2.65 -13.41
N ALA A 91 7.42 3.72 -13.83
CA ALA A 91 6.33 4.34 -13.07
C ALA A 91 5.16 3.37 -12.80
N THR A 92 4.92 2.43 -13.71
CA THR A 92 3.91 1.37 -13.55
C THR A 92 4.25 0.42 -12.41
N LYS A 93 5.53 0.08 -12.24
CA LYS A 93 6.00 -0.76 -11.12
C LYS A 93 5.84 -0.02 -9.79
N VAL A 94 6.24 1.25 -9.73
CA VAL A 94 6.05 2.10 -8.54
C VAL A 94 4.58 2.20 -8.17
N THR A 95 3.71 2.47 -9.15
CA THR A 95 2.26 2.54 -8.95
C THR A 95 1.67 1.23 -8.42
N SER A 96 2.13 0.10 -8.99
CA SER A 96 1.66 -1.22 -8.59
C SER A 96 2.05 -1.55 -7.16
N VAL A 97 3.33 -1.42 -6.81
CA VAL A 97 3.82 -1.66 -5.44
C VAL A 97 3.09 -0.77 -4.44
N LEU A 98 2.94 0.52 -4.75
CA LEU A 98 2.29 1.46 -3.85
C LEU A 98 0.81 1.12 -3.62
N GLY A 99 0.08 0.75 -4.67
CA GLY A 99 -1.34 0.42 -4.57
C GLY A 99 -1.62 -0.93 -3.94
N TYR A 100 -0.81 -1.97 -4.20
CA TYR A 100 -0.97 -3.27 -3.54
C TYR A 100 -0.70 -3.20 -2.04
N CYS A 101 0.33 -2.44 -1.65
CA CYS A 101 0.62 -2.23 -0.24
C CYS A 101 -0.46 -1.38 0.46
N LEU A 102 -1.38 -0.73 -0.26
CA LEU A 102 -2.50 0.03 0.32
C LEU A 102 -3.57 -0.88 0.96
N LEU A 103 -3.57 -2.19 0.68
CA LEU A 103 -4.56 -3.15 1.18
C LEU A 103 -4.77 -3.13 2.71
N PRO A 104 -3.72 -3.13 3.57
CA PRO A 104 -3.89 -2.99 5.02
C PRO A 104 -4.57 -1.67 5.40
N LEU A 105 -4.31 -0.60 4.67
CA LEU A 105 -5.01 0.68 4.87
C LEU A 105 -6.48 0.62 4.44
N CYS A 106 -6.81 -0.12 3.37
CA CYS A 106 -8.21 -0.39 3.01
C CYS A 106 -8.95 -1.12 4.13
N LEU A 107 -8.29 -2.09 4.77
CA LEU A 107 -8.85 -2.80 5.92
C LEU A 107 -9.06 -1.84 7.11
N LEU A 108 -8.07 -0.99 7.41
CA LEU A 108 -8.21 0.05 8.45
C LEU A 108 -9.41 0.97 8.16
N SER A 109 -9.61 1.36 6.91
CA SER A 109 -10.73 2.19 6.48
C SER A 109 -12.08 1.47 6.61
N ALA A 110 -12.14 0.19 6.23
CA ALA A 110 -13.34 -0.62 6.42
C ALA A 110 -13.70 -0.75 7.90
N ILE A 111 -12.72 -1.02 8.77
CA ILE A 111 -12.94 -1.05 10.22
C ILE A 111 -13.48 0.30 10.70
N ASN A 112 -12.95 1.42 10.22
CA ASN A 112 -13.44 2.76 10.58
C ASN A 112 -14.92 2.99 10.21
N VAL A 113 -15.39 2.40 9.10
CA VAL A 113 -16.80 2.50 8.67
C VAL A 113 -17.72 1.74 9.63
N PHE A 114 -17.34 0.53 10.05
CA PHE A 114 -18.14 -0.28 10.99
C PHE A 114 -18.03 0.20 12.44
N VAL A 115 -16.83 0.63 12.84
CA VAL A 115 -16.50 1.10 14.18
C VAL A 115 -15.79 2.43 14.03
N LYS A 116 -16.47 3.54 14.35
CA LYS A 116 -15.86 4.87 14.28
C LYS A 116 -14.60 4.93 15.15
N LEU A 117 -13.42 4.96 14.54
CA LEU A 117 -12.11 5.00 15.19
C LEU A 117 -11.76 6.43 15.67
N ASN A 118 -12.75 7.19 16.15
CA ASN A 118 -12.61 8.62 16.48
C ASN A 118 -12.04 8.87 17.88
N GLY A 119 -11.10 8.04 18.33
CA GLY A 119 -10.56 8.08 19.68
C GLY A 119 -9.16 7.48 19.79
N MET A 120 -8.72 7.21 21.02
CA MET A 120 -7.38 6.68 21.32
C MET A 120 -7.06 5.39 20.55
N PHE A 121 -8.06 4.55 20.28
CA PHE A 121 -7.91 3.35 19.45
C PHE A 121 -7.49 3.66 18.01
N GLY A 122 -8.08 4.68 17.38
CA GLY A 122 -7.67 5.11 16.04
C GLY A 122 -6.23 5.63 16.03
N PHE A 123 -5.85 6.39 17.06
CA PHE A 123 -4.49 6.93 17.21
C PHE A 123 -3.42 5.83 17.40
N VAL A 124 -3.76 4.72 18.07
CA VAL A 124 -2.83 3.60 18.29
C VAL A 124 -2.81 2.64 17.10
N ILE A 125 -3.98 2.33 16.51
CA ILE A 125 -4.08 1.34 15.43
C ILE A 125 -3.55 1.91 14.09
N SER A 126 -3.77 3.20 13.81
CA SER A 126 -3.30 3.85 12.57
C SER A 126 -1.79 3.69 12.32
N PRO A 127 -0.88 4.07 13.24
CA PRO A 127 0.55 3.92 13.04
C PRO A 127 0.98 2.46 12.89
N LEU A 128 0.30 1.50 13.54
CA LEU A 128 0.59 0.08 13.35
C LEU A 128 0.34 -0.36 11.90
N PHE A 129 -0.79 0.04 11.32
CA PHE A 129 -1.12 -0.23 9.91
C PHE A 129 -0.23 0.54 8.93
N ILE A 130 0.12 1.80 9.24
CA ILE A 130 1.08 2.59 8.43
C ILE A 130 2.45 1.92 8.43
N LEU A 131 2.96 1.51 9.59
CA LEU A 131 4.26 0.83 9.71
C LEU A 131 4.25 -0.50 8.96
N TRP A 132 3.16 -1.25 9.05
CA TRP A 132 2.99 -2.49 8.31
C TRP A 132 3.05 -2.30 6.80
N CYS A 133 2.30 -1.32 6.32
CA CYS A 133 2.26 -0.95 4.92
C CYS A 133 3.64 -0.45 4.42
N CYS A 134 4.29 0.41 5.22
CA CYS A 134 5.60 0.97 4.92
C CYS A 134 6.71 -0.09 4.91
N THR A 135 6.72 -1.00 5.88
CA THR A 135 7.72 -2.10 5.95
C THR A 135 7.58 -3.05 4.77
N SER A 136 6.35 -3.33 4.34
CA SER A 136 6.05 -4.14 3.14
C SER A 136 6.50 -3.45 1.86
N ALA A 137 6.08 -2.21 1.62
CA ALA A 137 6.42 -1.45 0.42
C ALA A 137 7.92 -1.18 0.31
N SER A 138 8.57 -0.77 1.41
CA SER A 138 10.02 -0.54 1.43
C SER A 138 10.83 -1.80 1.15
N GLY A 139 10.39 -2.98 1.61
CA GLY A 139 11.04 -4.26 1.32
C GLY A 139 11.00 -4.62 -0.16
N ILE A 140 9.86 -4.39 -0.81
CA ILE A 140 9.68 -4.64 -2.24
C ILE A 140 10.56 -3.69 -3.07
N PHE A 141 10.57 -2.40 -2.75
CA PHE A 141 11.43 -1.44 -3.46
C PHE A 141 12.93 -1.75 -3.30
N VAL A 142 13.38 -2.11 -2.10
CA VAL A 142 14.78 -2.50 -1.88
C VAL A 142 15.15 -3.74 -2.69
N SER A 143 14.24 -4.70 -2.82
CA SER A 143 14.46 -5.92 -3.60
C SER A 143 14.52 -5.64 -5.10
N ILE A 144 13.64 -4.76 -5.61
CA ILE A 144 13.61 -4.38 -7.04
C ILE A 144 14.83 -3.55 -7.43
N LEU A 145 15.22 -2.59 -6.60
CA LEU A 145 16.33 -1.68 -6.88
C LEU A 145 17.69 -2.19 -6.38
N ASN A 146 17.75 -3.36 -5.73
CA ASN A 146 18.95 -3.95 -5.15
C ASN A 146 19.69 -3.03 -4.14
N MET A 147 18.95 -2.19 -3.41
CA MET A 147 19.49 -1.13 -2.54
C MET A 147 19.57 -1.57 -1.07
N HIS A 148 20.34 -2.62 -0.79
CA HIS A 148 20.37 -3.26 0.53
C HIS A 148 20.77 -2.32 1.69
N ASN A 149 21.55 -1.27 1.40
CA ASN A 149 22.06 -0.34 2.42
C ASN A 149 21.24 0.96 2.57
N GLN A 150 20.29 1.26 1.66
CA GLN A 150 19.53 2.53 1.65
C GLN A 150 18.05 2.39 2.00
N ARG A 151 17.66 1.27 2.63
CA ARG A 151 16.26 0.98 2.98
C ARG A 151 15.56 2.10 3.74
N PHE A 152 16.24 2.74 4.69
CA PHE A 152 15.65 3.83 5.48
C PHE A 152 15.35 5.07 4.64
N LEU A 153 16.11 5.31 3.57
CA LEU A 153 15.96 6.46 2.68
C LEU A 153 14.69 6.33 1.82
N VAL A 154 14.35 5.10 1.39
CA VAL A 154 13.11 4.78 0.68
C VAL A 154 11.92 4.72 1.63
N ALA A 155 12.10 4.20 2.84
CA ALA A 155 11.01 4.03 3.80
C ALA A 155 10.38 5.37 4.25
N TYR A 156 11.16 6.45 4.28
CA TYR A 156 10.67 7.77 4.69
C TYR A 156 9.56 8.34 3.77
N PRO A 157 9.79 8.55 2.46
CA PRO A 157 8.78 9.07 1.55
C PRO A 157 7.57 8.12 1.42
N VAL A 158 7.81 6.81 1.44
CA VAL A 158 6.76 5.79 1.37
C VAL A 158 5.89 5.81 2.64
N GLY A 159 6.51 5.92 3.82
CA GLY A 159 5.79 6.05 5.08
C GLY A 159 4.96 7.32 5.15
N LEU A 160 5.49 8.45 4.66
CA LEU A 160 4.76 9.72 4.58
C LEU A 160 3.54 9.60 3.66
N PHE A 161 3.69 8.95 2.50
CA PHE A 161 2.59 8.68 1.58
C PHE A 161 1.48 7.89 2.27
N TYR A 162 1.77 6.76 2.91
CA TYR A 162 0.75 5.97 3.60
C TYR A 162 0.18 6.64 4.84
N ALA A 163 0.99 7.41 5.57
CA ALA A 163 0.50 8.22 6.69
C ALA A 163 -0.57 9.21 6.23
N SER A 164 -0.40 9.83 5.06
CA SER A 164 -1.41 10.77 4.52
C SER A 164 -2.76 10.09 4.27
N PHE A 165 -2.79 8.89 3.68
CA PHE A 165 -4.04 8.13 3.49
C PHE A 165 -4.65 7.66 4.80
N ALA A 166 -3.83 7.21 5.75
CA ALA A 166 -4.33 6.78 7.07
C ALA A 166 -4.94 7.96 7.83
N LEU A 167 -4.34 9.15 7.73
CA LEU A 167 -4.88 10.36 8.32
C LEU A 167 -6.23 10.73 7.71
N LEU A 168 -6.37 10.70 6.38
CA LEU A 168 -7.65 10.92 5.69
C LEU A 168 -8.72 9.89 6.09
N SER A 169 -8.31 8.64 6.31
CA SER A 169 -9.23 7.58 6.74
C SER A 169 -9.73 7.79 8.17
N VAL A 170 -8.82 8.00 9.12
CA VAL A 170 -9.16 8.00 10.55
C VAL A 170 -9.62 9.38 11.02
N PHE A 171 -8.90 10.43 10.67
CA PHE A 171 -9.23 11.79 11.10
C PHE A 171 -10.19 12.46 10.13
N ASP A 172 -11.16 13.18 10.67
CA ASP A 172 -12.06 14.01 9.87
C ASP A 172 -11.37 15.35 9.62
N VAL A 173 -10.86 15.56 8.40
CA VAL A 173 -10.36 16.88 7.98
C VAL A 173 -11.58 17.66 7.46
N GLY A 174 -12.53 18.01 8.33
CA GLY A 174 -13.76 18.62 7.78
C GLY A 174 -14.87 19.07 8.71
N THR A 175 -15.08 18.51 9.89
CA THR A 175 -16.21 18.96 10.73
C THR A 175 -15.81 19.33 12.15
N SER A 176 -15.15 20.49 12.27
CA SER A 176 -15.43 21.37 13.41
C SER A 176 -16.66 22.18 13.03
N LYS A 177 -17.85 21.67 13.36
CA LYS A 177 -19.05 22.48 13.54
C LYS A 177 -19.51 22.29 14.97
#